data_AF-A0A942SUF9-F1
#
_entry.id   AF-A0A942SUF9-F1
#
_cell.length_a   1.000
_cell.length_b   1.000
_cell.length_c   1.000
_cell.angle_alpha   90.00
_cell.angle_beta   90.00
_cell.angle_gamma   90.00
#
_symmetry.space_group_name_H-M   'P 1'
#
loop_
_entity.id
_entity.type
_entity.pdbx_description
1 polymer ?
#
loop_
_entity_poly.entity_id
_entity_poly.type
_entity_poly.pdbx_seq_one_letter_code
_entity_poly.pdbx_strand_id
1 'polypeptide(L)'
;MVLQKNVIGIILGFIFMIMTFLYTRGIFTPFFACMIVLLLFIAFLKEESRVFTWVLITFFLGNLMVGYASQFLERFRLSAFSFVMFNQLLLLIPIFMIHYVLINFKRKMSIYFGRPSISSSAQVFYIILSIIILLSFSTLLYMNKMPVNGQSFLYILLFSITYAVLQEVLWRGLLLPHFRLTAGNKIGVIMTSIAFGFNTSLFSQTFTLTILFILIGFLFAIITVKTKSIYPSIFIHASIIALLLISGLMVLPI
;
A
#
# COMPACT_ATOMS: atom_id res chain seq x y z
N MET A 1 9.01 -21.11 23.38
CA MET A 1 7.64 -20.71 22.98
C MET A 1 7.59 -19.48 22.05
N VAL A 2 8.49 -18.49 22.20
CA VAL A 2 8.54 -17.29 21.32
C VAL A 2 9.01 -17.61 19.89
N LEU A 3 9.96 -18.53 19.71
CA LEU A 3 10.46 -18.90 18.37
C LEU A 3 9.39 -19.52 17.46
N GLN A 4 8.53 -20.39 17.99
CA GLN A 4 7.52 -21.10 17.18
C GLN A 4 6.39 -20.19 16.69
N LYS A 5 6.05 -19.12 17.44
CA LYS A 5 5.07 -18.11 17.00
C LYS A 5 5.51 -17.40 15.71
N ASN A 6 6.80 -17.11 15.59
CA ASN A 6 7.31 -16.37 14.43
C ASN A 6 7.27 -17.21 13.14
N VAL A 7 7.48 -18.54 13.21
CA VAL A 7 7.56 -19.39 12.01
C VAL A 7 6.24 -19.41 11.23
N ILE A 8 5.11 -19.61 11.91
CA ILE A 8 3.80 -19.62 11.24
C ILE A 8 3.50 -18.25 10.61
N GLY A 9 3.82 -17.16 11.32
CA GLY A 9 3.64 -15.81 10.77
C GLY A 9 4.49 -15.54 9.53
N ILE A 10 5.74 -16.02 9.52
CA ILE A 10 6.62 -15.94 8.35
C ILE A 10 6.04 -16.76 7.19
N ILE A 11 5.53 -17.96 7.45
CA ILE A 11 4.89 -18.78 6.41
C ILE A 11 3.66 -18.06 5.83
N LEU A 12 2.76 -17.55 6.68
CA LEU A 12 1.57 -16.81 6.24
C LEU A 12 1.93 -15.56 5.44
N GLY A 13 2.94 -14.81 5.87
CA GLY A 13 3.40 -13.65 5.11
C GLY A 13 4.02 -14.05 3.75
N PHE A 14 4.69 -15.20 3.67
CA PHE A 14 5.26 -15.69 2.42
C PHE A 14 4.16 -16.13 1.45
N ILE A 15 3.15 -16.82 1.96
CA ILE A 15 1.92 -17.14 1.22
C ILE A 15 1.27 -15.84 0.72
N PHE A 16 1.16 -14.79 1.54
CA PHE A 16 0.62 -13.50 1.12
C PHE A 16 1.42 -12.88 -0.04
N MET A 17 2.76 -12.91 0.01
CA MET A 17 3.59 -12.39 -1.08
C MET A 17 3.38 -13.17 -2.38
N ILE A 18 3.33 -14.51 -2.30
CA ILE A 18 3.03 -15.36 -3.46
C ILE A 18 1.65 -15.04 -4.01
N MET A 19 0.63 -15.01 -3.17
CA MET A 19 -0.74 -14.71 -3.59
C MET A 19 -0.84 -13.31 -4.18
N THR A 20 -0.14 -12.32 -3.63
CA THR A 20 -0.07 -10.96 -4.19
C THR A 20 0.53 -11.00 -5.59
N PHE A 21 1.65 -11.69 -5.78
CA PHE A 21 2.26 -11.85 -7.10
C PHE A 21 1.34 -12.58 -8.09
N LEU A 22 0.72 -13.69 -7.70
CA LEU A 22 -0.19 -14.43 -8.58
C LEU A 22 -1.42 -13.60 -8.97
N TYR A 23 -2.02 -12.90 -8.00
CA TYR A 23 -3.14 -12.00 -8.20
C TYR A 23 -2.78 -10.89 -9.18
N THR A 24 -1.63 -10.23 -8.98
CA THR A 24 -1.23 -9.09 -9.80
C THR A 24 -0.78 -9.47 -11.20
N ARG A 25 -0.48 -10.75 -11.44
CA ARG A 25 -0.16 -11.31 -12.77
C ARG A 25 -1.36 -11.99 -13.44
N GLY A 26 -2.55 -11.97 -12.82
CA GLY A 26 -3.76 -12.59 -13.37
C GLY A 26 -3.73 -14.13 -13.38
N ILE A 27 -2.84 -14.75 -12.59
CA ILE A 27 -2.69 -16.21 -12.51
C ILE A 27 -3.66 -16.76 -11.46
N PHE A 28 -4.96 -16.74 -11.80
CA PHE A 28 -6.04 -16.91 -10.82
C PHE A 28 -6.21 -18.33 -10.26
N THR A 29 -5.96 -19.38 -11.05
CA THR A 29 -6.14 -20.78 -10.59
C THR A 29 -5.31 -21.12 -9.34
N PRO A 30 -3.97 -20.97 -9.34
CA PRO A 30 -3.17 -21.21 -8.14
C PRO A 30 -3.47 -20.20 -7.03
N PHE A 31 -3.83 -18.95 -7.37
CA PHE A 31 -4.25 -17.95 -6.39
C PHE A 31 -5.49 -18.40 -5.60
N PHE A 32 -6.54 -18.87 -6.28
CA PHE A 32 -7.75 -19.37 -5.63
C PHE A 32 -7.49 -20.65 -4.85
N ALA A 33 -6.62 -21.54 -5.34
CA ALA A 33 -6.18 -22.72 -4.59
C ALA A 33 -5.53 -22.32 -3.25
N CYS A 34 -4.60 -21.37 -3.25
CA CYS A 34 -4.00 -20.84 -2.02
C CYS A 34 -5.05 -20.22 -1.09
N MET A 35 -6.04 -19.49 -1.63
CA MET A 35 -7.11 -18.87 -0.85
C MET A 35 -8.00 -19.92 -0.15
N ILE A 36 -8.37 -20.99 -0.85
CA ILE A 36 -9.14 -22.12 -0.28
C ILE A 36 -8.32 -22.81 0.80
N VAL A 37 -7.04 -23.06 0.56
CA VAL A 37 -6.13 -23.63 1.57
C VAL A 37 -6.11 -22.74 2.82
N LEU A 38 -5.91 -21.43 2.70
CA LEU A 38 -5.95 -20.52 3.85
C LEU A 38 -7.28 -20.58 4.61
N LEU A 39 -8.41 -20.65 3.90
CA LEU A 39 -9.74 -20.79 4.50
C LEU A 39 -9.89 -22.11 5.28
N LEU A 40 -9.45 -23.23 4.73
CA LEU A 40 -9.52 -24.53 5.40
C LEU A 40 -8.59 -24.60 6.61
N PHE A 41 -7.40 -24.02 6.51
CA PHE A 41 -6.40 -24.05 7.58
C PHE A 41 -6.74 -23.11 8.75
N ILE A 42 -7.63 -22.13 8.57
CA ILE A 42 -7.92 -21.09 9.56
C ILE A 42 -8.38 -21.66 10.91
N ALA A 43 -9.12 -22.77 10.89
CA ALA A 43 -9.66 -23.42 12.08
C ALA A 43 -8.55 -23.96 13.01
N PHE A 44 -7.40 -24.33 12.44
CA PHE A 44 -6.27 -24.91 13.17
C PHE A 44 -5.26 -23.87 13.66
N LEU A 45 -5.43 -22.59 13.27
CA LEU A 45 -4.52 -21.53 13.65
C LEU A 45 -4.83 -20.98 15.06
N LYS A 46 -3.76 -20.62 15.78
CA LYS A 46 -3.86 -19.84 17.02
C LYS A 46 -4.46 -18.47 16.71
N GLU A 47 -5.09 -17.86 17.71
CA GLU A 47 -5.88 -16.64 17.56
C GLU A 47 -5.13 -15.52 16.80
N GLU A 48 -3.87 -15.22 17.15
CA GLU A 48 -3.07 -14.19 16.47
C GLU A 48 -2.90 -14.49 14.96
N SER A 49 -2.50 -15.71 14.61
CA SER A 49 -2.34 -16.14 13.22
C SER A 49 -3.68 -16.26 12.48
N ARG A 50 -4.76 -16.59 13.20
CA ARG A 50 -6.12 -16.67 12.67
C ARG A 50 -6.65 -15.30 12.25
N VAL A 51 -6.48 -14.29 13.10
CA VAL A 51 -6.80 -12.89 12.77
C VAL A 51 -6.01 -12.45 11.55
N PHE A 52 -4.69 -12.70 11.55
CA PHE A 52 -3.86 -12.31 10.41
C PHE A 52 -4.33 -12.98 9.12
N THR A 53 -4.65 -14.27 9.16
CA THR A 53 -5.17 -15.01 8.00
C THR A 53 -6.50 -14.43 7.50
N TRP A 54 -7.42 -14.05 8.39
CA TRP A 54 -8.64 -13.36 8.00
C TRP A 54 -8.35 -12.01 7.33
N VAL A 55 -7.39 -11.23 7.84
CA VAL A 55 -6.94 -9.98 7.20
C VAL A 55 -6.39 -10.24 5.79
N LEU A 56 -5.60 -11.30 5.59
CA LEU A 56 -5.09 -11.66 4.26
C LEU A 56 -6.23 -12.01 3.30
N ILE A 57 -7.17 -12.83 3.76
CA ILE A 57 -8.33 -13.26 2.95
C ILE A 57 -9.19 -12.04 2.59
N THR A 58 -9.51 -11.16 3.54
CA THR A 58 -10.34 -9.98 3.25
C THR A 58 -9.62 -8.93 2.43
N PHE A 59 -8.30 -8.82 2.52
CA PHE A 59 -7.51 -8.02 1.58
C PHE A 59 -7.76 -8.50 0.14
N PHE A 60 -7.65 -9.80 -0.12
CA PHE A 60 -7.82 -10.34 -1.47
C PHE A 60 -9.27 -10.32 -1.95
N LEU A 61 -10.24 -10.66 -1.10
CA LEU A 61 -11.66 -10.53 -1.44
C LEU A 61 -12.04 -9.08 -1.74
N GLY A 62 -11.55 -8.13 -0.94
CA GLY A 62 -11.76 -6.71 -1.19
C GLY A 62 -11.15 -6.26 -2.52
N ASN A 63 -9.94 -6.70 -2.86
CA ASN A 63 -9.32 -6.39 -4.15
C ASN A 63 -10.06 -7.03 -5.34
N LEU A 64 -10.58 -8.25 -5.20
CA LEU A 64 -11.45 -8.85 -6.21
C LEU A 64 -12.72 -8.00 -6.43
N MET A 65 -13.34 -7.54 -5.34
CA MET A 65 -14.50 -6.63 -5.42
C MET A 65 -14.14 -5.30 -6.10
N VAL A 66 -12.94 -4.75 -5.84
CA VAL A 66 -12.43 -3.58 -6.57
C VAL A 66 -12.37 -3.84 -8.06
N GLY A 67 -11.87 -5.01 -8.49
CA GLY A 67 -11.83 -5.40 -9.90
C GLY A 67 -13.21 -5.42 -10.56
N TYR A 68 -14.21 -6.04 -9.91
CA TYR A 68 -15.59 -6.03 -10.41
C TYR A 68 -16.23 -4.64 -10.40
N ALA A 69 -16.01 -3.85 -9.34
CA ALA A 69 -16.53 -2.49 -9.23
C ALA A 69 -15.91 -1.57 -10.29
N SER A 70 -14.64 -1.76 -10.64
CA SER A 70 -13.96 -1.04 -11.71
C SER A 70 -14.61 -1.30 -13.07
N GLN A 71 -14.86 -2.57 -13.42
CA GLN A 71 -15.58 -2.95 -14.65
C GLN A 71 -17.02 -2.42 -14.67
N PHE A 72 -17.66 -2.34 -13.50
CA PHE A 72 -18.98 -1.73 -13.39
C PHE A 72 -18.91 -0.21 -13.65
N LEU A 73 -17.91 0.49 -13.12
CA LEU A 73 -17.68 1.91 -13.36
C LEU A 73 -17.42 2.23 -14.84
N GLU A 74 -16.77 1.33 -15.60
CA GLU A 74 -16.52 1.51 -17.04
C GLU A 74 -17.80 1.63 -17.86
N ARG A 75 -18.93 1.09 -17.35
CA ARG A 75 -20.23 1.19 -18.03
C ARG A 75 -20.86 2.58 -17.90
N PHE A 76 -20.36 3.41 -16.98
CA PHE A 76 -20.79 4.80 -16.84
C PHE A 76 -19.96 5.67 -17.78
N ARG A 77 -20.61 6.63 -18.45
CA ARG A 77 -19.96 7.63 -19.31
C ARG A 77 -19.30 8.74 -18.50
N LEU A 78 -18.38 8.36 -17.59
CA LEU A 78 -17.62 9.30 -16.77
C LEU A 78 -16.52 9.98 -17.59
N SER A 79 -16.12 11.18 -17.19
CA SER A 79 -14.87 11.77 -17.70
C SER A 79 -13.67 10.92 -17.26
N ALA A 80 -12.58 10.97 -18.03
CA ALA A 80 -11.42 10.12 -17.77
C ALA A 80 -10.80 10.38 -16.38
N PHE A 81 -10.68 11.64 -15.97
CA PHE A 81 -10.23 12.00 -14.62
C PHE A 81 -11.17 11.47 -13.54
N SER A 82 -12.49 11.64 -13.68
CA SER A 82 -13.46 11.13 -12.71
C SER A 82 -13.39 9.61 -12.62
N PHE A 83 -13.27 8.90 -13.74
CA PHE A 83 -13.11 7.45 -13.75
C PHE A 83 -11.85 7.02 -12.97
N VAL A 84 -10.71 7.67 -13.20
CA VAL A 84 -9.47 7.37 -12.45
C VAL A 84 -9.64 7.64 -10.96
N MET A 85 -10.24 8.78 -10.58
CA MET A 85 -10.47 9.13 -9.18
C MET A 85 -11.40 8.13 -8.47
N PHE A 86 -12.52 7.76 -9.10
CA PHE A 86 -13.42 6.76 -8.53
C PHE A 86 -12.74 5.40 -8.39
N ASN A 87 -11.95 4.97 -9.37
CA ASN A 87 -11.16 3.75 -9.25
C ASN A 87 -10.20 3.77 -8.07
N GLN A 88 -9.57 4.91 -7.77
CA GLN A 88 -8.74 5.00 -6.56
C GLN A 88 -9.58 4.87 -5.28
N LEU A 89 -10.73 5.54 -5.23
CA LEU A 89 -11.64 5.47 -4.09
C LEU A 89 -12.19 4.06 -3.83
N LEU A 90 -12.22 3.17 -4.83
CA LEU A 90 -12.59 1.78 -4.62
C LEU A 90 -11.68 1.04 -3.64
N LEU A 91 -10.43 1.50 -3.42
CA LEU A 91 -9.56 0.96 -2.36
C LEU A 91 -10.13 1.10 -0.94
N LEU A 92 -11.16 1.92 -0.74
CA LEU A 92 -11.94 1.94 0.50
C LEU A 92 -12.59 0.58 0.80
N ILE A 93 -12.93 -0.22 -0.22
CA ILE A 93 -13.53 -1.55 -0.06
C ILE A 93 -12.62 -2.49 0.75
N PRO A 94 -11.38 -2.82 0.32
CA PRO A 94 -10.51 -3.67 1.11
C PRO A 94 -10.16 -3.05 2.47
N ILE A 95 -10.03 -1.71 2.57
CA ILE A 95 -9.81 -1.02 3.86
C ILE A 95 -10.95 -1.31 4.84
N PHE A 96 -12.21 -1.13 4.42
CA PHE A 96 -13.37 -1.37 5.29
C PHE A 96 -13.56 -2.84 5.62
N MET A 97 -13.30 -3.76 4.67
CA MET A 97 -13.39 -5.20 4.93
C MET A 97 -12.34 -5.67 5.95
N ILE A 98 -11.09 -5.21 5.84
CA ILE A 98 -10.05 -5.50 6.83
C ILE A 98 -10.46 -4.89 8.18
N HIS A 99 -10.90 -3.63 8.17
CA HIS A 99 -11.34 -2.95 9.39
C HIS A 99 -12.45 -3.71 10.13
N TYR A 100 -13.45 -4.20 9.40
CA TYR A 100 -14.54 -5.02 9.92
C TYR A 100 -14.04 -6.30 10.63
N VAL A 101 -13.09 -7.02 10.00
CA VAL A 101 -12.44 -8.18 10.63
C VAL A 101 -11.77 -7.79 11.94
N LEU A 102 -11.00 -6.70 11.95
CA LEU A 102 -10.27 -6.29 13.16
C LEU A 102 -11.19 -5.93 14.32
N ILE A 103 -12.33 -5.28 14.05
CA ILE A 103 -13.36 -4.99 15.05
C ILE A 103 -13.94 -6.29 15.62
N ASN A 104 -14.32 -7.24 14.76
CA ASN A 104 -14.92 -8.51 15.20
C ASN A 104 -14.00 -9.34 16.10
N PHE A 105 -12.68 -9.26 15.87
CA PHE A 105 -11.69 -9.91 16.72
C PHE A 105 -11.24 -9.05 17.91
N LYS A 106 -11.91 -7.93 18.19
CA LYS A 106 -11.61 -6.98 19.28
C LYS A 106 -10.13 -6.54 19.30
N ARG A 107 -9.50 -6.50 18.13
CA ARG A 107 -8.09 -6.10 18.02
C ARG A 107 -8.02 -4.59 17.96
N LYS A 108 -7.30 -4.00 18.92
CA LYS A 108 -7.00 -2.57 18.90
C LYS A 108 -6.25 -2.25 17.61
N MET A 109 -6.85 -1.38 16.82
CA MET A 109 -6.20 -0.84 15.64
C MET A 109 -5.04 0.03 16.08
N SER A 110 -3.81 -0.43 15.85
CA SER A 110 -2.66 0.46 15.86
C SER A 110 -2.52 1.12 14.50
N ILE A 111 -3.59 1.75 14.00
CA ILE A 111 -3.38 2.65 12.88
C ILE A 111 -2.52 3.77 13.45
N TYR A 112 -1.35 3.96 12.87
CA TYR A 112 -0.38 4.97 13.29
C TYR A 112 -0.90 6.40 12.96
N PHE A 113 -2.13 6.74 13.37
CA PHE A 113 -2.72 8.08 13.26
C PHE A 113 -2.28 9.01 14.40
N GLY A 114 -1.43 8.53 15.31
CA GLY A 114 -0.80 9.38 16.32
C GLY A 114 0.04 10.50 15.69
N ARG A 115 0.15 11.62 16.41
CA ARG A 115 1.11 12.66 16.06
C ARG A 115 2.51 12.04 15.99
N PRO A 116 3.33 12.40 14.99
CA PRO A 116 4.66 11.85 14.86
C PRO A 116 5.47 12.15 16.12
N SER A 117 6.05 11.12 16.74
CA SER A 117 6.97 11.33 17.86
C SER A 117 8.31 11.82 17.29
N ILE A 118 8.56 13.11 17.37
CA ILE A 118 9.78 13.74 16.82
C ILE A 118 10.93 13.49 17.82
N SER A 119 11.71 12.44 17.58
CA SER A 119 13.03 12.27 18.17
C SER A 119 14.10 12.98 17.33
N SER A 120 15.31 13.17 17.85
CA SER A 120 16.45 13.72 17.11
C SER A 120 16.74 12.97 15.79
N SER A 121 16.48 11.66 15.74
CA SER A 121 16.57 10.88 14.48
C SER A 121 15.49 11.24 13.46
N ALA A 122 14.33 11.74 13.90
CA ALA A 122 13.25 12.18 13.01
C ALA A 122 13.59 13.53 12.35
N GLN A 123 14.41 14.38 12.97
CA GLN A 123 14.87 15.64 12.36
C GLN A 123 15.74 15.43 11.12
N VAL A 124 16.76 14.55 11.22
CA VAL A 124 17.60 14.16 10.07
C VAL A 124 16.74 13.59 8.94
N PHE A 125 15.68 12.88 9.31
CA PHE A 125 14.74 12.30 8.36
C PHE A 125 13.89 13.38 7.64
N TYR A 126 13.37 14.38 8.36
CA TYR A 126 12.70 15.54 7.74
C TYR A 126 13.63 16.34 6.83
N ILE A 127 14.93 16.42 7.16
CA ILE A 127 15.93 17.08 6.31
C ILE A 127 16.12 16.31 5.00
N ILE A 128 16.29 14.97 5.06
CA ILE A 128 16.36 14.13 3.86
C ILE A 128 15.08 14.30 3.02
N LEU A 129 13.92 14.35 3.66
CA LEU A 129 12.64 14.59 2.99
C LEU A 129 12.60 15.95 2.28
N SER A 130 12.98 17.02 2.96
CA SER A 130 13.07 18.35 2.36
C SER A 130 14.04 18.38 1.18
N ILE A 131 15.19 17.69 1.29
CA ILE A 131 16.16 17.58 0.20
C ILE A 131 15.57 16.81 -0.98
N ILE A 132 14.88 15.69 -0.76
CA ILE A 132 14.23 14.94 -1.84
C ILE A 132 13.18 15.81 -2.52
N ILE A 133 12.30 16.47 -1.78
CA ILE A 133 11.28 17.36 -2.36
C ILE A 133 11.94 18.49 -3.18
N LEU A 134 12.99 19.10 -2.65
CA LEU A 134 13.67 20.24 -3.28
C LEU A 134 14.47 19.83 -4.53
N LEU A 135 15.17 18.68 -4.49
CA LEU A 135 15.83 18.09 -5.65
C LEU A 135 14.82 17.66 -6.71
N SER A 136 13.68 17.14 -6.30
CA SER A 136 12.64 16.72 -7.24
C SER A 136 12.02 17.92 -7.93
N PHE A 137 11.74 18.99 -7.18
CA PHE A 137 11.22 20.25 -7.72
C PHE A 137 12.23 20.92 -8.66
N SER A 138 13.53 20.85 -8.37
CA SER A 138 14.57 21.41 -9.23
C SER A 138 14.76 20.60 -10.52
N THR A 139 14.73 19.26 -10.46
CA THR A 139 14.71 18.43 -11.68
C THR A 139 13.47 18.70 -12.54
N LEU A 140 12.34 19.02 -11.92
CA LEU A 140 11.07 19.25 -12.59
C LEU A 140 10.99 20.62 -13.26
N LEU A 141 11.57 21.66 -12.66
CA LEU A 141 11.81 22.96 -13.32
C LEU A 141 12.76 22.81 -14.52
N TYR A 142 13.74 21.91 -14.43
CA TYR A 142 14.74 21.69 -15.48
C TYR A 142 14.24 20.80 -16.63
N MET A 143 13.40 19.81 -16.35
CA MET A 143 12.87 18.86 -17.35
C MET A 143 11.53 19.29 -17.97
N ASN A 144 10.99 20.45 -17.60
CA ASN A 144 9.65 20.88 -17.97
C ASN A 144 9.52 21.07 -19.50
N LYS A 145 8.95 20.07 -20.17
CA LYS A 145 8.56 20.13 -21.60
C LYS A 145 7.05 20.29 -21.80
N MET A 146 6.25 20.21 -20.74
CA MET A 146 4.80 20.39 -20.80
C MET A 146 4.36 21.67 -20.07
N PRO A 147 3.50 22.50 -20.68
CA PRO A 147 2.91 23.64 -19.99
C PRO A 147 1.90 23.14 -18.95
N VAL A 148 2.31 23.05 -17.68
CA VAL A 148 1.39 22.75 -16.58
C VAL A 148 0.51 23.98 -16.33
N ASN A 149 -0.75 23.92 -16.77
CA ASN A 149 -1.74 24.93 -16.41
C ASN A 149 -2.24 24.73 -14.96
N GLY A 150 -2.81 25.77 -14.35
CA GLY A 150 -3.24 25.72 -12.95
C GLY A 150 -4.28 24.64 -12.64
N GLN A 151 -5.14 24.31 -13.59
CA GLN A 151 -6.17 23.27 -13.44
C GLN A 151 -5.55 21.86 -13.40
N SER A 152 -4.60 21.56 -14.29
CA SER A 152 -3.88 20.28 -14.31
C SER A 152 -3.09 20.07 -13.03
N PHE A 153 -2.47 21.15 -12.51
CA PHE A 153 -1.77 21.09 -11.23
C PHE A 153 -2.69 20.70 -10.07
N LEU A 154 -3.89 21.29 -9.99
CA LEU A 154 -4.88 20.94 -8.96
C LEU A 154 -5.33 19.48 -9.05
N TYR A 155 -5.54 18.96 -10.26
CA TYR A 155 -5.91 17.56 -10.46
C TYR A 155 -4.80 16.58 -10.07
N ILE A 156 -3.54 16.89 -10.40
CA ILE A 156 -2.38 16.11 -9.96
C ILE A 156 -2.28 16.10 -8.43
N LEU A 157 -2.46 17.26 -7.78
CA LEU A 157 -2.39 17.36 -6.33
C LEU A 157 -3.52 16.55 -5.67
N LEU A 158 -4.75 16.67 -6.17
CA LEU A 158 -5.90 15.91 -5.66
C LEU A 158 -5.68 14.41 -5.80
N PHE A 159 -5.31 13.94 -7.00
CA PHE A 159 -5.07 12.53 -7.26
C PHE A 159 -3.93 11.98 -6.39
N SER A 160 -2.79 12.66 -6.34
CA SER A 160 -1.61 12.20 -5.60
C SER A 160 -1.86 12.08 -4.10
N ILE A 161 -2.58 13.04 -3.50
CA ILE A 161 -2.96 12.97 -2.08
C ILE A 161 -3.96 11.84 -1.85
N THR A 162 -5.03 11.74 -2.63
CA THR A 162 -6.03 10.67 -2.47
C THR A 162 -5.38 9.30 -2.60
N TYR A 163 -4.56 9.11 -3.63
CA TYR A 163 -3.83 7.87 -3.86
C TYR A 163 -2.93 7.50 -2.68
N ALA A 164 -2.09 8.45 -2.24
CA ALA A 164 -1.15 8.23 -1.15
C ALA A 164 -1.86 7.92 0.18
N VAL A 165 -2.94 8.65 0.51
CA VAL A 165 -3.71 8.40 1.73
C VAL A 165 -4.26 6.98 1.74
N LEU A 166 -4.94 6.55 0.68
CA LEU A 166 -5.56 5.22 0.62
C LEU A 166 -4.50 4.11 0.68
N GLN A 167 -3.42 4.25 -0.09
CA GLN A 167 -2.33 3.27 -0.10
C GLN A 167 -1.65 3.18 1.27
N GLU A 168 -1.27 4.30 1.89
CA GLU A 168 -0.59 4.26 3.18
C GLU A 168 -1.50 3.81 4.33
N VAL A 169 -2.79 4.15 4.30
CA VAL A 169 -3.77 3.61 5.27
C VAL A 169 -3.85 2.09 5.16
N LEU A 170 -3.98 1.54 3.94
CA LEU A 170 -4.05 0.10 3.72
C LEU A 170 -2.75 -0.61 4.12
N TRP A 171 -1.62 -0.15 3.59
CA TRP A 171 -0.34 -0.86 3.73
C TRP A 171 0.35 -0.60 5.07
N ARG A 172 0.39 0.65 5.53
CA ARG A 172 1.17 1.06 6.73
C ARG A 172 0.27 1.16 7.96
N GLY A 173 -0.99 1.56 7.75
CA GLY A 173 -1.99 1.65 8.81
C GLY A 173 -2.57 0.29 9.21
N LEU A 174 -2.95 -0.54 8.24
CA LEU A 174 -3.64 -1.82 8.50
C LEU A 174 -2.70 -3.02 8.39
N LEU A 175 -2.04 -3.25 7.25
CA LEU A 175 -1.28 -4.49 7.03
C LEU A 175 0.01 -4.57 7.88
N LEU A 176 0.82 -3.50 7.87
CA LEU A 176 2.14 -3.49 8.53
C LEU A 176 2.12 -3.90 10.02
N PRO A 177 1.20 -3.38 10.87
CA PRO A 177 1.07 -3.86 12.26
C PRO A 177 0.90 -5.37 12.37
N HIS A 178 0.04 -5.98 11.55
CA HIS A 178 -0.25 -7.41 11.62
C HIS A 178 0.91 -8.28 11.15
N PHE A 179 1.63 -7.84 10.11
CA PHE A 179 2.87 -8.48 9.70
C PHE A 179 3.93 -8.43 10.81
N ARG A 180 4.11 -7.26 11.45
CA ARG A 180 5.08 -7.12 12.55
C ARG A 180 4.72 -7.93 13.78
N LEU A 181 3.44 -8.00 14.12
CA LEU A 181 2.94 -8.78 15.25
C LEU A 181 3.11 -10.28 15.03
N THR A 182 2.87 -10.78 13.82
CA THR A 182 2.83 -12.23 13.54
C THR A 182 4.19 -12.78 13.10
N ALA A 183 4.91 -12.07 12.22
CA ALA A 183 6.22 -12.52 11.69
C ALA A 183 7.42 -11.89 12.42
N GLY A 184 7.18 -10.95 13.33
CA GLY A 184 8.20 -10.20 14.05
C GLY A 184 8.55 -8.87 13.37
N ASN A 185 9.14 -7.94 14.15
CA ASN A 185 9.30 -6.54 13.74
C ASN A 185 10.09 -6.35 12.43
N LYS A 186 11.30 -6.91 12.33
CA LYS A 186 12.17 -6.72 11.15
C LYS A 186 11.61 -7.43 9.92
N ILE A 187 11.20 -8.68 10.09
CA ILE A 187 10.70 -9.51 8.99
C ILE A 187 9.37 -8.96 8.48
N GLY A 188 8.47 -8.54 9.36
CA GLY A 188 7.20 -7.92 8.97
C GLY A 188 7.38 -6.69 8.08
N VAL A 189 8.35 -5.82 8.39
CA VAL A 189 8.69 -4.66 7.54
C VAL A 189 9.17 -5.09 6.15
N ILE A 190 10.04 -6.10 6.07
CA ILE A 190 10.55 -6.61 4.79
C ILE A 190 9.39 -7.19 3.95
N MET A 191 8.60 -8.08 4.55
CA MET A 191 7.52 -8.79 3.83
C MET A 191 6.43 -7.85 3.34
N THR A 192 6.01 -6.86 4.16
CA THR A 192 5.01 -5.88 3.73
C THR A 192 5.50 -5.02 2.59
N SER A 193 6.80 -4.74 2.55
CA SER A 193 7.42 -3.91 1.52
C SER A 193 7.54 -4.65 0.20
N ILE A 194 7.90 -5.94 0.25
CA ILE A 194 7.90 -6.82 -0.94
C ILE A 194 6.48 -6.95 -1.50
N ALA A 195 5.50 -7.25 -0.64
CA ALA A 195 4.10 -7.36 -1.06
C ALA A 195 3.55 -6.04 -1.63
N PHE A 196 3.88 -4.91 -1.00
CA PHE A 196 3.54 -3.58 -1.54
C PHE A 196 4.14 -3.37 -2.93
N GLY A 197 5.40 -3.74 -3.14
CA GLY A 197 6.06 -3.64 -4.44
C GLY A 197 5.39 -4.50 -5.51
N PHE A 198 5.06 -5.76 -5.19
CA PHE A 198 4.30 -6.64 -6.09
C PHE A 198 2.92 -6.08 -6.42
N ASN A 199 2.19 -5.56 -5.42
CA ASN A 199 0.88 -4.96 -5.63
C ASN A 199 0.96 -3.72 -6.52
N THR A 200 1.93 -2.84 -6.28
CA THR A 200 2.10 -1.60 -7.04
C THR A 200 2.60 -1.87 -8.47
N SER A 201 3.31 -2.98 -8.69
CA SER A 201 3.76 -3.42 -10.02
C SER A 201 2.63 -3.86 -10.96
N LEU A 202 1.36 -3.85 -10.52
CA LEU A 202 0.20 -3.98 -11.41
C LEU A 202 0.28 -3.03 -12.61
N PHE A 203 0.84 -1.84 -12.40
CA PHE A 203 0.95 -0.79 -13.42
C PHE A 203 2.27 -0.85 -14.22
N SER A 204 3.27 -1.63 -13.77
CA SER A 204 4.59 -1.68 -14.41
C SER A 204 5.01 -3.10 -14.77
N GLN A 205 5.22 -3.34 -16.06
CA GLN A 205 5.61 -4.67 -16.56
C GLN A 205 7.08 -5.01 -16.29
N THR A 206 7.92 -4.04 -15.91
CA THR A 206 9.36 -4.27 -15.73
C THR A 206 9.73 -4.70 -14.31
N PHE A 207 10.63 -5.68 -14.21
CA PHE A 207 11.20 -6.13 -12.95
C PHE A 207 11.92 -5.00 -12.18
N THR A 208 12.61 -4.11 -12.90
CA THR A 208 13.34 -2.97 -12.31
C THR A 208 12.43 -2.03 -11.52
N LEU A 209 11.26 -1.68 -12.07
CA LEU A 209 10.29 -0.83 -11.36
C LEU A 209 9.69 -1.56 -10.14
N THR A 210 9.51 -2.88 -10.21
CA THR A 210 9.09 -3.67 -9.04
C THR A 210 10.11 -3.53 -7.91
N ILE A 211 11.41 -3.69 -8.18
CA ILE A 211 12.47 -3.51 -7.17
C ILE A 211 12.41 -2.10 -6.57
N LEU A 212 12.26 -1.07 -7.41
CA LEU A 212 12.14 0.31 -6.94
C LEU A 212 10.95 0.48 -5.98
N PHE A 213 9.78 -0.07 -6.32
CA PHE A 213 8.62 -0.01 -5.42
C PHE A 213 8.82 -0.79 -4.12
N ILE A 214 9.58 -1.90 -4.13
CA ILE A 214 9.96 -2.60 -2.89
C ILE A 214 10.83 -1.71 -2.01
N LEU A 215 11.84 -1.04 -2.58
CA LEU A 215 12.73 -0.13 -1.85
C LEU A 215 11.98 1.08 -1.27
N ILE A 216 11.13 1.71 -2.08
CA ILE A 216 10.24 2.79 -1.62
C ILE A 216 9.30 2.27 -0.52
N GLY A 217 8.78 1.05 -0.70
CA GLY A 217 7.89 0.44 0.28
C GLY A 217 8.56 0.22 1.63
N PHE A 218 9.84 -0.17 1.60
CA PHE A 218 10.69 -0.36 2.77
C PHE A 218 10.98 0.97 3.48
N LEU A 219 11.28 2.02 2.71
CA LEU A 219 11.43 3.38 3.23
C LEU A 219 10.15 3.79 3.99
N PHE A 220 8.98 3.69 3.37
CA PHE A 220 7.71 4.07 4.01
C PHE A 220 7.42 3.28 5.29
N ALA A 221 7.67 1.97 5.27
CA ALA A 221 7.48 1.13 6.45
C ALA A 221 8.43 1.51 7.59
N ILE A 222 9.72 1.75 7.33
CA ILE A 222 10.68 2.20 8.35
C ILE A 222 10.21 3.53 8.96
N ILE A 223 9.82 4.49 8.13
CA ILE A 223 9.39 5.81 8.58
C ILE A 223 8.18 5.69 9.49
N THR A 224 7.18 4.93 9.07
CA THR A 224 5.97 4.68 9.87
C THR A 224 6.33 4.08 11.22
N VAL A 225 7.22 3.06 11.25
CA VAL A 225 7.62 2.40 12.50
C VAL A 225 8.41 3.33 13.42
N LYS A 226 9.33 4.13 12.86
CA LYS A 226 10.21 5.02 13.63
C LYS A 226 9.47 6.23 14.19
N THR A 227 8.59 6.83 13.40
CA THR A 227 7.80 8.01 13.80
C THR A 227 6.52 7.66 14.54
N LYS A 228 6.13 6.37 14.53
CA LYS A 228 4.83 5.87 15.00
C LYS A 228 3.65 6.62 14.35
N SER A 229 3.84 7.08 13.11
CA SER A 229 2.85 7.85 12.37
C SER A 229 2.86 7.50 10.88
N ILE A 230 1.68 7.38 10.24
CA ILE A 230 1.58 7.20 8.79
C ILE A 230 1.70 8.53 8.02
N TYR A 231 1.48 9.67 8.67
CA TYR A 231 1.47 10.97 7.99
C TYR A 231 2.75 11.28 7.21
N PRO A 232 3.97 11.05 7.76
CA PRO A 232 5.19 11.30 6.98
C PRO A 232 5.25 10.44 5.71
N SER A 233 4.84 9.17 5.78
CA SER A 233 4.78 8.28 4.61
C SER A 233 3.74 8.77 3.58
N ILE A 234 2.58 9.27 4.02
CA ILE A 234 1.57 9.86 3.13
C ILE A 234 2.16 11.06 2.37
N PHE A 235 2.80 12.00 3.07
CA PHE A 235 3.37 13.19 2.44
C PHE A 235 4.45 12.84 1.41
N ILE A 236 5.35 11.90 1.75
CA ILE A 236 6.40 11.46 0.83
C ILE A 236 5.78 10.77 -0.38
N HIS A 237 4.84 9.86 -0.15
CA HIS A 237 4.21 9.11 -1.23
C HIS A 237 3.43 10.04 -2.18
N ALA A 238 2.64 10.98 -1.63
CA ALA A 238 1.94 11.99 -2.44
C ALA A 238 2.93 12.83 -3.25
N SER A 239 4.05 13.25 -2.64
CA SER A 239 5.08 14.02 -3.33
C SER A 239 5.66 13.23 -4.51
N ILE A 240 6.07 11.97 -4.28
CA ILE A 240 6.61 11.10 -5.34
C ILE A 240 5.60 10.95 -6.49
N ILE A 241 4.32 10.69 -6.19
CA ILE A 241 3.29 10.53 -7.22
C ILE A 241 3.07 11.83 -7.99
N ALA A 242 2.99 12.98 -7.31
CA ALA A 242 2.87 14.28 -7.98
C ALA A 242 4.05 14.54 -8.92
N LEU A 243 5.28 14.23 -8.48
CA LEU A 243 6.49 14.41 -9.29
C LEU A 243 6.52 13.49 -10.52
N LEU A 244 6.12 12.22 -10.36
CA LEU A 244 6.01 11.29 -11.49
C LEU A 244 4.99 11.77 -12.53
N LEU A 245 3.89 12.37 -12.07
CA LEU A 245 2.85 12.92 -12.94
C LEU A 245 3.31 14.18 -13.67
N ILE A 246 3.92 15.12 -12.95
CA ILE A 246 4.39 16.37 -13.55
C ILE A 246 5.57 16.13 -14.50
N SER A 247 6.46 15.18 -14.19
CA SER A 247 7.57 14.81 -15.08
C SER A 247 7.12 14.07 -16.35
N GLY A 248 5.85 13.67 -16.45
CA GLY A 248 5.32 12.89 -17.56
C GLY A 248 5.73 11.42 -17.57
N LEU A 249 6.42 10.94 -16.52
CA LEU A 249 6.74 9.51 -16.34
C LEU A 249 5.48 8.69 -16.03
N MET A 250 4.47 9.34 -15.46
CA MET A 250 3.11 8.82 -15.33
C MET A 250 2.17 9.86 -15.95
N VAL A 251 1.15 9.41 -16.68
CA VAL A 251 0.17 10.29 -17.32
C VAL A 251 -1.19 10.05 -16.69
N LEU A 252 -1.80 11.12 -16.18
CA LEU A 252 -3.22 11.11 -15.87
C LEU A 252 -4.00 11.52 -17.13
N PRO A 253 -5.10 10.83 -17.46
CA PRO A 253 -5.98 11.27 -18.52
C PRO A 253 -6.82 12.43 -18.00
N ILE A 254 -6.24 13.63 -18.07
CA ILE A 254 -6.82 14.92 -17.67
C ILE A 254 -7.28 15.66 -18.92
#